data_AF-A0A7Y9I5D7-F1
#
_entry.id   AF-A0A7Y9I5D7-F1
#
_cell.length_a   1.000
_cell.length_b   1.000
_cell.length_c   1.000
_cell.angle_alpha   90.00
_cell.angle_beta   90.00
_cell.angle_gamma   90.00
#
_symmetry.space_group_name_H-M   'P 1'
#
loop_
_entity.id
_entity.type
_entity.pdbx_description
1 polymer ?
#
loop_
_entity_poly.entity_id
_entity_poly.type
_entity_poly.pdbx_seq_one_letter_code
_entity_poly.pdbx_strand_id
1 'polypeptide(L)' 'MVVEVDNALLGEAAEVLGTTTPTTTANAALAEVIKRQQRQAFFDWLESGGLPDLTGPIEHAQEDTGTVPPESIRG' A
#
# COMPACT_ATOMS: atom_id res chain seq x y z
N MET A 1 16.26 24.07 -5.05
CA MET A 1 15.93 23.67 -6.44
C MET A 1 14.54 24.20 -6.74
N VAL A 2 14.33 24.85 -7.89
CA VAL A 2 13.01 25.32 -8.35
C VAL A 2 12.67 24.50 -9.60
N VAL A 3 11.42 24.03 -9.70
CA VAL A 3 10.93 23.24 -10.83
C VAL A 3 9.73 23.96 -11.41
N GLU A 4 9.79 24.25 -12.70
CA GLU A 4 8.68 24.78 -13.46
C GLU A 4 7.78 23.63 -13.91
N VAL A 5 6.47 23.78 -13.72
CA VAL A 5 5.46 22.77 -14.06
C VAL A 5 4.40 23.43 -14.92
N ASP A 6 3.99 22.75 -15.99
CA ASP A 6 2.90 23.20 -16.85
C ASP A 6 1.57 23.18 -16.08
N ASN A 7 0.93 24.35 -15.95
CA ASN A 7 -0.32 24.50 -15.21
C ASN A 7 -1.51 23.78 -15.84
N ALA A 8 -1.54 23.62 -17.17
CA ALA A 8 -2.62 22.90 -17.84
C ALA A 8 -2.52 21.41 -17.51
N LEU A 9 -1.32 20.83 -17.64
CA LEU A 9 -1.08 19.43 -17.26
C LEU A 9 -1.30 19.19 -15.77
N LEU A 10 -0.92 20.15 -14.92
CA LEU A 10 -1.17 20.05 -13.48
C LEU A 10 -2.68 20.10 -13.17
N GLY A 11 -3.46 20.88 -13.92
CA GLY A 11 -4.92 20.92 -13.81
C GLY A 11 -5.55 19.58 -14.22
N GLU A 12 -5.17 19.03 -15.37
CA GLU A 12 -5.65 17.72 -15.81
C GLU A 12 -5.31 16.61 -14.80
N ALA A 13 -4.09 16.61 -14.28
CA ALA A 13 -3.69 15.68 -13.24
C ALA A 13 -4.53 15.85 -11.96
N ALA A 14 -4.87 17.08 -11.60
CA ALA A 14 -5.68 17.35 -10.41
C ALA A 14 -7.10 16.79 -10.54
N GLU A 15 -7.70 16.89 -11.73
CA GLU A 15 -9.01 16.30 -12.02
C GLU A 15 -8.96 14.77 -11.95
N VAL A 16 -7.95 14.15 -12.57
CA VAL A 16 -7.77 12.70 -12.58
C VAL A 16 -7.49 12.15 -11.18
N LEU A 17 -6.69 12.86 -10.39
CA LEU A 17 -6.25 12.43 -9.06
C LEU A 17 -7.21 12.88 -7.94
N GLY A 18 -8.21 13.71 -8.25
CA GLY A 18 -9.16 14.24 -7.27
C GLY A 18 -8.53 15.17 -6.24
N THR A 19 -7.50 15.92 -6.63
CA THR A 19 -6.74 16.81 -5.75
C THR A 19 -7.10 18.28 -5.97
N THR A 20 -6.91 19.11 -4.94
CA THR A 20 -7.33 20.52 -4.99
C THR A 20 -6.17 21.51 -4.89
N THR A 21 -4.95 21.04 -4.64
CA THR A 21 -3.76 21.90 -4.57
C THR A 21 -2.66 21.41 -5.52
N PRO A 22 -1.87 22.33 -6.12
CA PRO A 22 -0.71 22.01 -6.95
C PRO A 22 0.23 21.00 -6.30
N THR A 23 0.59 21.22 -5.04
CA THR A 23 1.54 20.36 -4.30
C THR A 23 0.97 18.97 -4.07
N THR A 24 -0.30 18.85 -3.68
CA THR A 24 -0.95 17.54 -3.50
C THR A 24 -1.01 16.79 -4.83
N THR A 25 -1.30 17.49 -5.92
CA THR A 25 -1.37 16.91 -7.26
C THR A 25 -0.01 16.38 -7.70
N ALA A 26 1.05 17.19 -7.57
CA ALA A 26 2.41 16.78 -7.92
C ALA A 26 2.88 15.58 -7.09
N ASN A 27 2.66 15.59 -5.77
CA ASN A 27 3.04 14.48 -4.90
C ASN A 27 2.28 13.19 -5.25
N ALA A 28 0.98 13.30 -5.53
CA ALA A 28 0.16 12.16 -5.92
C ALA A 28 0.60 11.57 -7.28
N ALA A 29 0.89 12.43 -8.26
CA ALA A 29 1.39 12.01 -9.57
C ALA A 29 2.74 11.28 -9.45
N LEU A 30 3.69 11.83 -8.67
CA LEU A 30 4.98 11.20 -8.42
C LEU A 30 4.82 9.86 -7.69
N ALA A 31 3.92 9.77 -6.70
CA ALA A 31 3.64 8.52 -6.01
C ALA A 31 3.09 7.45 -6.96
N GLU A 32 2.23 7.81 -7.92
CA GLU A 32 1.73 6.85 -8.91
C GLU A 32 2.82 6.36 -9.87
N VAL A 33 3.73 7.24 -10.29
CA VAL A 33 4.90 6.84 -11.09
C VAL A 33 5.77 5.84 -10.32
N ILE A 34 6.05 6.11 -9.04
CA ILE A 34 6.83 5.21 -8.19
C ILE A 34 6.12 3.86 -8.05
N LYS A 35 4.82 3.86 -7.74
CA LYS A 35 4.02 2.62 -7.61
C LYS A 35 4.05 1.81 -8.90
N ARG A 36 3.91 2.46 -10.06
CA ARG A 36 3.99 1.80 -11.36
C ARG A 36 5.34 1.10 -11.55
N GLN A 37 6.45 1.77 -11.22
CA GLN A 37 7.77 1.16 -11.32
C GLN A 37 7.98 0.02 -10.33
N GLN A 38 7.48 0.15 -9.10
CA GLN A 38 7.54 -0.92 -8.11
C GLN A 38 6.72 -2.14 -8.54
N ARG A 39 5.52 -1.93 -9.12
CA ARG A 39 4.71 -3.03 -9.68
C ARG A 39 5.48 -3.75 -10.78
N GLN A 40 6.10 -3.03 -11.69
CA GLN A 40 6.90 -3.64 -12.75
C GLN A 40 8.09 -4.42 -12.19
N ALA A 41 8.89 -3.80 -11.32
CA ALA A 41 10.04 -4.46 -10.70
C ALA A 41 9.63 -5.71 -9.90
N PHE A 42 8.46 -5.69 -9.27
CA PHE A 42 7.92 -6.86 -8.58
C PHE A 42 7.58 -8.00 -9.54
N PHE A 43 6.94 -7.71 -10.68
CA PHE A 43 6.68 -8.73 -11.71
C PHE A 43 7.96 -9.27 -12.32
N ASP A 44 8.92 -8.42 -12.65
CA ASP A 44 10.23 -8.84 -13.16
C ASP A 44 10.94 -9.75 -12.14
N TRP A 45 10.85 -9.42 -10.86
CA TRP A 45 11.37 -10.26 -9.77
C TRP A 45 10.63 -11.61 -9.67
N LEU A 46 9.30 -11.64 -9.79
CA LEU A 46 8.54 -12.89 -9.84
C LEU A 46 8.97 -13.79 -11.01
N GLU A 47 9.16 -13.22 -12.20
CA GLU A 47 9.63 -13.94 -13.40
C GLU A 47 11.04 -14.50 -13.22
N SER A 48 11.90 -13.79 -12.47
CA SER A 48 13.25 -14.26 -12.16
C SER A 48 13.33 -15.42 -11.15
N GLY A 49 12.17 -15.96 -10.72
CA GLY A 49 12.09 -17.02 -9.72
C GLY A 49 12.08 -16.50 -8.29
N GLY A 50 11.76 -15.21 -8.10
CA GLY A 50 11.65 -14.56 -6.80
C GLY A 50 10.43 -14.97 -5.99
N LEU A 51 9.49 -15.77 -6.53
CA LEU A 51 8.35 -16.23 -5.75
C LEU A 51 8.82 -16.80 -4.40
N PRO A 52 8.42 -16.20 -3.27
CA PRO A 52 8.67 -16.83 -1.99
C PRO A 52 7.93 -18.16 -1.99
N ASP A 53 8.40 -19.12 -1.20
CA ASP A 53 7.71 -20.41 -1.10
C ASP A 53 6.31 -20.19 -0.48
N LEU A 54 5.32 -19.96 -1.35
CA LEU A 54 3.91 -19.79 -0.99
C LEU A 54 3.26 -21.13 -0.60
N THR A 55 4.03 -22.23 -0.60
CA THR A 55 3.59 -23.56 -0.17
C THR A 55 4.09 -23.95 1.22
N GLY A 56 4.73 -23.00 1.93
CA GLY A 56 5.07 -23.18 3.33
C GLY A 56 3.84 -23.46 4.20
N PRO A 57 3.99 -24.21 5.32
CA PRO A 57 2.87 -24.49 6.22
C PRO A 57 2.16 -23.21 6.66
N ILE A 58 0.82 -23.17 6.56
CA ILE A 58 0.04 -22.09 7.16
C ILE A 58 0.12 -22.29 8.68
N GLU A 59 0.84 -21.41 9.37
CA GLU A 59 0.75 -21.32 10.82
C GLU A 59 -0.66 -20.84 11.17
N HIS A 60 -1.53 -21.80 11.51
CA HIS A 60 -2.77 -21.48 12.20
C HIS A 60 -2.38 -20.79 13.50
N ALA A 61 -2.53 -19.47 13.56
CA ALA A 61 -2.47 -18.72 14.80
C ALA A 61 -3.39 -19.46 15.78
N GLN A 62 -2.80 -20.06 16.81
CA GLN A 62 -3.54 -20.80 17.82
C GLN A 62 -4.64 -19.89 18.32
N GLU A 63 -5.89 -20.33 18.13
CA GLU A 63 -7.04 -19.77 18.81
C GLU A 63 -6.74 -19.86 20.30
N ASP A 64 -6.31 -18.75 20.88
CA ASP A 64 -6.33 -18.54 22.32
C ASP A 64 -7.82 -18.43 22.69
N THR A 65 -8.49 -19.59 22.75
CA THR A 65 -9.79 -19.71 23.39
C THR A 65 -9.53 -19.47 24.88
N GLY A 66 -9.47 -18.19 25.23
CA GLY A 66 -9.36 -17.72 26.59
C GLY A 66 -10.38 -18.47 27.43
N THR A 67 -9.89 -19.40 28.25
CA THR A 67 -10.68 -20.00 29.29
C THR A 67 -11.05 -18.86 30.23
N VAL A 68 -12.30 -18.41 30.15
CA VAL A 68 -12.85 -17.47 31.13
C VAL A 68 -12.82 -18.20 32.47
N PRO A 69 -12.06 -17.74 33.48
CA PRO A 69 -12.10 -18.37 34.79
C PRO A 69 -13.52 -18.18 35.37
N PRO A 70 -14.09 -19.20 36.04
CA PRO A 70 -15.43 -19.08 36.61
C PRO A 70 -15.44 -17.94 37.64
N GLU A 71 -16.31 -16.98 37.37
CA GLU A 71 -16.64 -15.82 38.19
C GLU A 71 -16.93 -16.28 39.63
N SER A 72 -16.08 -15.89 40.58
CA SER A 72 -16.40 -16.00 42.01
C SER A 72 -17.49 -15.00 42.34
N ILE A 73 -18.75 -15.45 42.21
CA ILE A 73 -19.91 -14.77 42.80
C ILE A 73 -19.65 -14.70 44.30
N ARG A 74 -19.21 -13.53 44.78
CA ARG A 74 -19.23 -13.17 46.20
C ARG A 74 -20.69 -13.20 46.66
N GLY A 75 -21.01 -14.19 47.49
CA GLY A 75 -22.13 -14.16 48.44
C GLY A 75 -21.57 -14.02 49.84
#